data_AF-A0A3L6ZIU0-F1
#
_entry.id   AF-A0A3L6ZIU0-F1
#
_cell.length_a   1.000
_cell.length_b   1.000
_cell.length_c   1.000
_cell.angle_alpha   90.00
_cell.angle_beta   90.00
_cell.angle_gamma   90.00
#
_symmetry.space_group_name_H-M   'P 1'
#
loop_
_entity.id
_entity.type
_entity.pdbx_description
1 polymer ?
#
loop_
_entity_poly.entity_id
_entity_poly.type
_entity_poly.pdbx_seq_one_letter_code
_entity_poly.pdbx_strand_id
1 'polypeptide(L)'
;MSDHTAFGIVDYNDSSASKRRSDPRSERTQTAVFEAVERLARSRADDISVAEVVRESGISRSTFYAHFSGMDDLASGYLSRAFRDIGLAGAATSHDSPREACRSLIAHMVATVPLYVSVLGLPLRGRAVDRMIEGYAGQFARVLSAAPDRPSGVDPGLLGAFLAGGALAAVRRRLAADVPQDVVDEVLALLPSWLD
;
A
#
# COMPACT_ATOMS: atom_id res chain seq x y z
N MET A 1 12.06 61.81 -35.01
CA MET A 1 11.22 60.59 -34.96
C MET A 1 12.05 59.48 -34.36
N SER A 2 11.76 59.14 -33.12
CA SER A 2 11.74 57.76 -32.59
C SER A 2 11.56 57.87 -31.07
N ASP A 3 10.32 57.62 -30.65
CA ASP A 3 9.90 57.37 -29.27
C ASP A 3 10.59 56.12 -28.74
N HIS A 4 11.13 56.20 -27.52
CA HIS A 4 11.44 55.04 -26.69
C HIS A 4 10.62 55.09 -25.42
N THR A 5 9.39 54.60 -25.51
CA THR A 5 8.56 54.18 -24.38
C THR A 5 9.12 52.86 -23.83
N ALA A 6 9.79 52.92 -22.68
CA ALA A 6 10.19 51.75 -21.92
C ALA A 6 8.99 51.22 -21.13
N PHE A 7 8.41 50.12 -21.60
CA PHE A 7 7.37 49.34 -20.92
C PHE A 7 7.97 48.60 -19.72
N GLY A 8 7.26 48.66 -18.59
CA GLY A 8 7.65 48.04 -17.33
C GLY A 8 7.66 46.51 -17.40
N ILE A 9 8.71 45.92 -16.82
CA ILE A 9 8.76 44.50 -16.50
C ILE A 9 8.05 44.34 -15.15
N VAL A 10 6.80 43.86 -15.20
CA VAL A 10 6.15 43.19 -14.08
C VAL A 10 6.25 41.70 -14.39
N ASP A 11 7.37 41.08 -14.01
CA ASP A 11 7.44 39.62 -14.03
C ASP A 11 6.66 39.10 -12.82
N TYR A 12 5.48 38.60 -13.17
CA TYR A 12 4.52 37.94 -12.31
C TYR A 12 5.18 36.75 -11.62
N ASN A 13 5.30 36.87 -10.30
CA ASN A 13 5.75 35.85 -9.37
C ASN A 13 5.08 34.48 -9.66
N ASP A 14 5.83 33.57 -10.31
CA ASP A 14 5.48 32.16 -10.43
C ASP A 14 5.63 31.48 -9.05
N SER A 15 4.63 31.70 -8.21
CA SER A 15 4.42 31.00 -6.95
C SER A 15 3.71 29.64 -7.13
N SER A 16 3.68 29.06 -8.34
CA SER A 16 2.99 27.79 -8.59
C SER A 16 3.90 26.56 -8.57
N ALA A 17 5.21 26.73 -8.53
CA ALA A 17 6.16 25.62 -8.74
C ALA A 17 6.77 24.98 -7.46
N SER A 18 6.39 25.38 -6.24
CA SER A 18 7.03 24.82 -5.03
C SER A 18 6.05 24.61 -3.87
N LYS A 19 5.83 23.31 -3.56
CA LYS A 19 5.14 22.71 -2.40
C LYS A 19 3.71 22.19 -2.63
N ARG A 20 3.61 21.10 -3.41
CA ARG A 20 2.84 19.92 -2.97
C ARG A 20 3.57 19.22 -1.81
N ARG A 21 3.96 19.99 -0.78
CA ARG A 21 4.19 19.41 0.55
C ARG A 21 2.80 19.04 0.99
N SER A 22 2.58 17.75 1.12
CA SER A 22 1.40 17.12 1.68
C SER A 22 0.62 18.10 2.56
N ASP A 23 -0.56 18.53 2.10
CA ASP A 23 -1.41 19.40 2.89
C ASP A 23 -1.73 18.63 4.19
N PRO A 24 -1.34 19.11 5.37
CA PRO A 24 -1.60 18.42 6.64
C PRO A 24 -3.10 18.11 6.82
N ARG A 25 -3.98 18.89 6.19
CA ARG A 25 -5.42 18.66 6.19
C ARG A 25 -5.82 17.48 5.31
N SER A 26 -5.15 17.31 4.16
CA SER A 26 -5.32 16.15 3.28
C SER A 26 -4.85 14.86 3.97
N GLU A 27 -3.69 14.88 4.62
CA GLU A 27 -3.17 13.72 5.35
C GLU A 27 -4.06 13.32 6.54
N ARG A 28 -4.53 14.31 7.31
CA ARG A 28 -5.48 14.07 8.41
C ARG A 28 -6.78 13.44 7.89
N THR A 29 -7.30 13.94 6.76
CA THR A 29 -8.52 13.40 6.16
C THR A 29 -8.31 11.96 5.69
N GLN A 30 -7.22 11.68 4.97
CA GLN A 30 -6.89 10.32 4.55
C GLN A 30 -6.72 9.38 5.75
N THR A 31 -6.07 9.84 6.83
CA THR A 31 -5.91 9.05 8.06
C THR A 31 -7.24 8.73 8.72
N ALA A 32 -8.11 9.72 8.91
CA ALA A 32 -9.42 9.49 9.51
C ALA A 32 -10.28 8.50 8.69
N VAL A 33 -10.18 8.56 7.36
CA VAL A 33 -10.88 7.63 6.47
C VAL A 33 -10.32 6.21 6.57
N PHE A 34 -8.99 6.05 6.56
CA PHE A 34 -8.35 4.75 6.68
C PHE A 34 -8.62 4.09 8.04
N GLU A 35 -8.54 4.84 9.14
CA GLU A 35 -8.89 4.33 10.47
C GLU A 35 -10.37 3.91 10.56
N ALA A 36 -11.27 4.66 9.92
CA ALA A 36 -12.69 4.30 9.84
C ALA A 36 -12.90 2.97 9.10
N VAL A 37 -12.21 2.79 7.98
CA VAL A 37 -12.22 1.52 7.22
C VAL A 37 -11.72 0.36 8.09
N GLU A 38 -10.62 0.54 8.81
CA GLU A 38 -10.07 -0.48 9.71
C GLU A 38 -11.01 -0.84 10.87
N ARG A 39 -11.77 0.13 11.40
CA ARG A 39 -12.80 -0.14 12.42
C ARG A 39 -13.97 -0.92 11.83
N LEU A 40 -14.46 -0.52 10.66
CA LEU A 40 -15.56 -1.21 9.97
C LEU A 40 -15.20 -2.65 9.62
N ALA A 41 -14.02 -2.87 9.04
CA ALA A 41 -13.53 -4.20 8.66
C ALA A 41 -13.34 -5.15 9.86
N ARG A 42 -12.99 -4.63 11.04
CA ARG A 42 -12.89 -5.42 12.28
C ARG A 42 -14.25 -5.76 12.89
N SER A 43 -15.28 -4.94 12.65
CA SER A 43 -16.60 -5.13 13.24
C SER A 43 -17.46 -6.18 12.54
N ARG A 44 -17.25 -6.38 11.22
CA ARG A 44 -17.99 -7.35 10.40
C ARG A 44 -17.25 -7.66 9.10
N ALA A 45 -17.47 -8.87 8.57
CA ALA A 45 -16.90 -9.35 7.31
C ALA A 45 -17.84 -9.13 6.10
N ASP A 46 -18.42 -7.94 6.01
CA ASP A 46 -19.34 -7.55 4.92
C ASP A 46 -18.77 -6.40 4.09
N ASP A 47 -19.33 -6.23 2.89
CA ASP A 47 -18.98 -5.15 1.98
C ASP A 47 -19.19 -3.78 2.66
N ILE A 48 -18.16 -2.93 2.60
CA ILE A 48 -18.17 -1.60 3.20
C ILE A 48 -18.61 -0.58 2.14
N SER A 49 -19.65 0.20 2.44
CA SER A 49 -20.09 1.26 1.53
C SER A 49 -19.44 2.62 1.83
N VAL A 50 -19.34 3.48 0.80
CA VAL A 50 -18.92 4.89 0.97
C VAL A 50 -19.74 5.60 2.04
N ALA A 51 -21.04 5.30 2.14
CA ALA A 51 -21.92 5.91 3.13
C ALA A 51 -21.49 5.58 4.57
N GLU A 52 -21.05 4.35 4.79
CA GLU A 52 -20.60 3.88 6.11
C GLU A 52 -19.23 4.43 6.45
N VAL A 53 -18.30 4.47 5.48
CA VAL A 53 -16.99 5.09 5.67
C VAL A 53 -17.14 6.55 6.08
N VAL A 54 -17.95 7.32 5.35
CA VAL A 54 -18.18 8.75 5.63
C VAL A 54 -18.81 8.95 7.01
N ARG A 55 -19.76 8.09 7.40
CA ARG A 55 -20.38 8.11 8.73
C ARG A 55 -19.36 7.82 9.84
N GLU A 56 -18.55 6.79 9.65
CA GLU A 56 -17.57 6.33 10.64
C GLU A 56 -16.34 7.26 10.75
N SER A 57 -15.95 7.93 9.66
CA SER A 57 -14.81 8.85 9.64
C SER A 57 -15.19 10.28 10.02
N GLY A 58 -16.48 10.60 10.13
CA GLY A 58 -16.98 11.93 10.49
C GLY A 58 -16.75 13.01 9.42
N ILE A 59 -16.49 12.64 8.16
CA ILE A 59 -16.31 13.61 7.06
C ILE A 59 -17.61 13.75 6.26
N SER A 60 -17.64 14.69 5.31
CA SER A 60 -18.76 14.79 4.35
C SER A 60 -18.52 13.92 3.11
N ARG A 61 -19.59 13.56 2.39
CA ARG A 61 -19.47 12.88 1.08
C ARG A 61 -18.69 13.70 0.06
N SER A 62 -18.84 15.03 0.03
CA SER A 62 -18.06 15.87 -0.91
C SER A 62 -16.58 15.85 -0.56
N THR A 63 -16.24 15.86 0.74
CA THR A 63 -14.87 15.69 1.22
C THR A 63 -14.31 14.33 0.80
N PHE A 64 -15.09 13.25 0.95
CA PHE A 64 -14.66 11.92 0.47
C PHE A 64 -14.32 11.95 -1.02
N TYR A 65 -15.24 12.43 -1.86
CA TYR A 65 -15.04 12.46 -3.31
C TYR A 65 -13.97 13.45 -3.81
N ALA A 66 -13.58 14.41 -2.98
CA ALA A 66 -12.42 15.26 -3.25
C ALA A 66 -11.09 14.53 -3.10
N HIS A 67 -11.05 13.45 -2.30
CA HIS A 67 -9.84 12.66 -2.04
C HIS A 67 -9.84 11.29 -2.75
N PHE A 68 -11.02 10.72 -2.99
CA PHE A 68 -11.17 9.37 -3.53
C PHE A 68 -12.28 9.33 -4.58
N SER A 69 -11.99 8.80 -5.76
CA SER A 69 -13.00 8.62 -6.82
C SER A 69 -14.01 7.50 -6.53
N GLY A 70 -13.75 6.66 -5.51
CA GLY A 70 -14.62 5.58 -5.06
C GLY A 70 -13.90 4.61 -4.13
N MET A 71 -14.52 3.48 -3.81
CA MET A 71 -13.93 2.45 -2.94
C MET A 71 -12.67 1.81 -3.55
N ASP A 72 -12.63 1.63 -4.88
CA ASP A 72 -11.44 1.12 -5.61
C ASP A 72 -10.21 2.00 -5.39
N ASP A 73 -10.40 3.33 -5.46
CA ASP A 73 -9.35 4.33 -5.26
C ASP A 73 -8.96 4.47 -3.80
N LEU A 74 -9.96 4.41 -2.90
CA LEU A 74 -9.74 4.36 -1.46
C LEU A 74 -8.84 3.19 -1.06
N ALA A 75 -9.17 1.98 -1.53
CA ALA A 75 -8.41 0.77 -1.23
C ALA A 75 -6.98 0.86 -1.82
N SER A 76 -6.85 1.40 -3.03
CA SER A 76 -5.54 1.64 -3.66
C SER A 76 -4.69 2.64 -2.86
N GLY A 77 -5.30 3.71 -2.35
CA GLY A 77 -4.66 4.70 -1.49
C GLY A 77 -4.22 4.11 -0.15
N TYR A 78 -5.08 3.29 0.46
CA TYR A 78 -4.78 2.57 1.71
C TYR A 78 -3.55 1.68 1.54
N LEU A 79 -3.54 0.84 0.50
CA LEU A 79 -2.42 -0.04 0.18
C LEU A 79 -1.12 0.74 -0.08
N SER A 80 -1.22 1.85 -0.81
CA SER A 80 -0.05 2.70 -1.10
C SER A 80 0.54 3.33 0.17
N ARG A 81 -0.31 3.67 1.15
CA ARG A 81 0.15 4.12 2.47
C ARG A 81 0.80 2.98 3.24
N ALA A 82 0.14 1.83 3.30
CA ALA A 82 0.63 0.66 4.00
C ALA A 82 2.03 0.23 3.49
N PHE A 83 2.23 0.22 2.17
CA PHE A 83 3.55 -0.02 1.57
C PHE A 83 4.59 1.04 1.90
N ARG A 84 4.19 2.31 2.03
CA ARG A 84 5.10 3.38 2.45
C ARG A 84 5.53 3.16 3.89
N ASP A 85 4.60 2.80 4.77
CA ASP A 85 4.87 2.53 6.17
C ASP A 85 5.81 1.32 6.33
N ILE A 86 5.61 0.24 5.56
CA ILE A 86 6.55 -0.88 5.49
C ILE A 86 7.90 -0.44 4.93
N GLY A 87 7.93 0.26 3.78
CA GLY A 87 9.18 0.66 3.14
C GLY A 87 10.02 1.58 4.04
N LEU A 88 9.36 2.42 4.84
CA LEU A 88 9.99 3.24 5.87
C LEU A 88 10.44 2.40 7.07
N ALA A 89 9.62 1.46 7.54
CA ALA A 89 9.99 0.56 8.63
C ALA A 89 11.19 -0.34 8.25
N GLY A 90 11.18 -0.93 7.06
CA GLY A 90 12.27 -1.74 6.49
C GLY A 90 13.57 -0.95 6.28
N ALA A 91 13.47 0.33 5.90
CA ALA A 91 14.64 1.21 5.80
C ALA A 91 15.17 1.69 7.17
N ALA A 92 14.31 1.73 8.19
CA ALA A 92 14.71 2.06 9.56
C ALA A 92 15.28 0.86 10.32
N THR A 93 14.94 -0.37 9.91
CA THR A 93 15.34 -1.65 10.51
C THR A 93 16.53 -2.28 9.81
N SER A 94 17.55 -1.48 9.44
CA SER A 94 18.80 -1.89 8.76
C SER A 94 19.65 -2.98 9.47
N HIS A 95 19.10 -3.70 10.45
CA HIS A 95 19.68 -4.81 11.19
C HIS A 95 18.85 -6.12 11.11
N ASP A 96 17.70 -6.13 10.44
CA ASP A 96 16.91 -7.35 10.24
C ASP A 96 17.49 -8.19 9.09
N SER A 97 17.54 -9.52 9.26
CA SER A 97 17.96 -10.42 8.18
C SER A 97 16.97 -10.36 7.00
N PRO A 98 17.39 -10.71 5.76
CA PRO A 98 16.48 -10.73 4.61
C PRO A 98 15.24 -11.60 4.86
N ARG A 99 15.38 -12.69 5.63
CA ARG A 99 14.27 -13.54 6.07
C ARG A 99 13.29 -12.83 7.00
N GLU A 100 13.76 -12.07 7.99
CA GLU A 100 12.87 -11.29 8.87
C GLU A 100 12.16 -10.14 8.13
N ALA A 101 12.84 -9.52 7.16
CA ALA A 101 12.21 -8.55 6.27
C ALA A 101 11.10 -9.21 5.43
N CYS A 102 11.33 -10.42 4.91
CA CYS A 102 10.29 -11.20 4.23
C CYS A 102 9.14 -11.59 5.17
N ARG A 103 9.43 -11.98 6.42
CA ARG A 103 8.40 -12.26 7.45
C ARG A 103 7.50 -11.04 7.62
N SER A 104 8.09 -9.87 7.80
CA SER A 104 7.35 -8.61 7.99
C SER A 104 6.44 -8.29 6.80
N LEU A 105 6.90 -8.53 5.57
CA LEU A 105 6.09 -8.36 4.36
C LEU A 105 4.89 -9.32 4.31
N ILE A 106 5.10 -10.60 4.65
CA ILE A 106 4.04 -11.61 4.66
C ILE A 106 3.05 -11.35 5.80
N ALA A 107 3.53 -11.01 7.00
CA ALA A 107 2.69 -10.64 8.14
C ALA A 107 1.82 -9.42 7.80
N HIS A 108 2.40 -8.43 7.12
CA HIS A 108 1.66 -7.29 6.64
C HIS A 108 0.58 -7.67 5.60
N MET A 109 0.87 -8.61 4.68
CA MET A 109 -0.17 -9.16 3.79
C MET A 109 -1.33 -9.77 4.58
N VAL A 110 -1.04 -10.61 5.59
CA VAL A 110 -2.05 -11.26 6.43
C VAL A 110 -2.94 -10.21 7.11
N ALA A 111 -2.36 -9.12 7.60
CA ALA A 111 -3.13 -8.03 8.22
C ALA A 111 -3.93 -7.20 7.21
N THR A 112 -3.43 -7.03 5.99
CA THR A 112 -3.98 -6.09 4.99
C THR A 112 -5.06 -6.71 4.10
N VAL A 113 -4.88 -7.96 3.66
CA VAL A 113 -5.80 -8.61 2.70
C VAL A 113 -7.25 -8.69 3.19
N PRO A 114 -7.55 -9.00 4.47
CA PRO A 114 -8.93 -9.02 4.97
C PRO A 114 -9.63 -7.67 4.79
N LEU A 115 -8.93 -6.57 5.08
CA LEU A 115 -9.48 -5.22 4.92
C LEU A 115 -9.78 -4.92 3.45
N TYR A 116 -8.89 -5.33 2.54
CA TYR A 116 -9.08 -5.15 1.11
C TYR A 116 -10.32 -5.92 0.60
N VAL A 117 -10.51 -7.14 1.12
CA VAL A 117 -11.68 -7.98 0.86
C VAL A 117 -12.97 -7.31 1.37
N SER A 118 -12.97 -6.74 2.57
CA SER A 118 -14.15 -6.03 3.11
C SER A 118 -14.45 -4.71 2.39
N VAL A 119 -13.43 -4.01 1.89
CA VAL A 119 -13.59 -2.69 1.25
C VAL A 119 -14.03 -2.78 -0.21
N LEU A 120 -13.58 -3.81 -0.93
CA LEU A 120 -13.84 -3.97 -2.37
C LEU A 120 -14.86 -5.06 -2.69
N GLY A 121 -15.37 -5.72 -1.65
CA GLY A 121 -16.22 -6.89 -1.76
C GLY A 121 -15.49 -8.11 -2.35
N LEU A 122 -16.16 -9.26 -2.29
CA LEU A 122 -15.71 -10.47 -2.96
C LEU A 122 -16.48 -10.71 -4.27
N PRO A 123 -15.78 -11.10 -5.35
CA PRO A 123 -14.32 -11.25 -5.45
C PRO A 123 -13.61 -9.91 -5.72
N LEU A 124 -12.42 -9.73 -5.14
CA LEU A 124 -11.51 -8.63 -5.48
C LEU A 124 -11.39 -8.49 -7.01
N ARG A 125 -11.60 -7.27 -7.53
CA ARG A 125 -11.44 -6.99 -8.96
C ARG A 125 -9.99 -7.27 -9.38
N GLY A 126 -9.79 -7.82 -10.60
CA GLY A 126 -8.46 -8.23 -11.10
C GLY A 126 -7.37 -7.16 -10.95
N ARG A 127 -7.67 -5.91 -11.32
CA ARG A 127 -6.71 -4.79 -11.21
C ARG A 127 -6.23 -4.53 -9.77
N ALA A 128 -7.08 -4.78 -8.80
CA ALA A 128 -6.81 -4.56 -7.39
C ALA A 128 -5.82 -5.61 -6.86
N VAL A 129 -6.00 -6.86 -7.32
CA VAL A 129 -5.05 -7.96 -7.09
C VAL A 129 -3.72 -7.69 -7.78
N ASP A 130 -3.74 -7.27 -9.05
CA ASP A 130 -2.52 -6.96 -9.81
C ASP A 130 -1.68 -5.89 -9.11
N ARG A 131 -2.33 -4.83 -8.61
CA ARG A 131 -1.66 -3.74 -7.89
C ARG A 131 -1.08 -4.17 -6.54
N MET A 132 -1.75 -5.09 -5.83
CA MET A 132 -1.18 -5.71 -4.63
C MET A 132 0.07 -6.51 -4.96
N ILE A 133 -0.02 -7.39 -5.95
CA ILE A 133 1.12 -8.22 -6.36
C ILE A 133 2.29 -7.32 -6.77
N GLU A 134 2.06 -6.31 -7.60
CA GLU A 134 3.10 -5.38 -8.04
C GLU A 134 3.78 -4.65 -6.87
N GLY A 135 2.98 -4.11 -5.93
CA GLY A 135 3.51 -3.38 -4.79
C GLY A 135 4.33 -4.25 -3.83
N TYR A 136 3.85 -5.46 -3.50
CA TYR A 136 4.62 -6.39 -2.66
C TYR A 136 5.83 -6.96 -3.40
N ALA A 137 5.72 -7.26 -4.70
CA ALA A 137 6.83 -7.73 -5.52
C ALA A 137 7.98 -6.73 -5.51
N GLY A 138 7.69 -5.43 -5.62
CA GLY A 138 8.69 -4.37 -5.50
C GLY A 138 9.40 -4.37 -4.15
N GLN A 139 8.69 -4.61 -3.04
CA GLN A 139 9.31 -4.69 -1.71
C GLN A 139 10.15 -5.95 -1.54
N PHE A 140 9.65 -7.12 -1.95
CA PHE A 140 10.44 -8.35 -1.94
C PHE A 140 11.70 -8.20 -2.79
N ALA A 141 11.58 -7.67 -4.01
CA ALA A 141 12.73 -7.46 -4.89
C ALA A 141 13.81 -6.57 -4.25
N ARG A 142 13.42 -5.55 -3.47
CA ARG A 142 14.38 -4.72 -2.71
C ARG A 142 15.12 -5.51 -1.63
N VAL A 143 14.39 -6.32 -0.85
CA VAL A 143 14.99 -7.20 0.18
C VAL A 143 15.93 -8.21 -0.46
N LEU A 144 15.47 -8.89 -1.51
CA LEU A 144 16.24 -9.90 -2.25
C LEU A 144 17.49 -9.32 -2.91
N SER A 145 17.42 -8.08 -3.41
CA SER A 145 18.58 -7.40 -4.01
C SER A 145 19.66 -7.07 -2.99
N ALA A 146 19.28 -6.88 -1.72
CA ALA A 146 20.21 -6.59 -0.62
C ALA A 146 20.74 -7.86 0.08
N ALA A 147 20.20 -9.04 -0.24
CA ALA A 147 20.61 -10.29 0.39
C ALA A 147 22.05 -10.68 -0.03
N PRO A 148 22.98 -10.90 0.93
CA PRO A 148 24.40 -11.10 0.64
C PRO A 148 24.68 -12.42 -0.10
N ASP A 149 23.97 -13.50 0.27
CA ASP A 149 24.20 -14.85 -0.25
C ASP A 149 23.31 -15.20 -1.45
N ARG A 150 22.69 -14.20 -2.09
CA ARG A 150 21.84 -14.41 -3.26
C ARG A 150 22.66 -15.00 -4.43
N PRO A 151 22.27 -16.15 -4.99
CA PRO A 151 22.93 -16.71 -6.17
C PRO A 151 22.79 -15.78 -7.39
N SER A 152 23.86 -15.67 -8.19
CA SER A 152 23.93 -14.76 -9.34
C SER A 152 22.88 -15.02 -10.43
N GLY A 153 22.38 -16.26 -10.56
CA GLY A 153 21.33 -16.64 -11.50
C GLY A 153 19.90 -16.31 -11.05
N VAL A 154 19.70 -15.83 -9.82
CA VAL A 154 18.37 -15.50 -9.30
C VAL A 154 18.06 -14.03 -9.57
N ASP A 155 17.09 -13.77 -10.45
CA ASP A 155 16.52 -12.43 -10.66
C ASP A 155 15.64 -12.02 -9.46
N PRO A 156 16.00 -10.97 -8.70
CA PRO A 156 15.22 -10.48 -7.57
C PRO A 156 13.80 -10.04 -7.96
N GLY A 157 13.61 -9.51 -9.18
CA GLY A 157 12.31 -9.05 -9.65
C GLY A 157 11.35 -10.21 -9.87
N LEU A 158 11.80 -11.23 -10.61
CA LEU A 158 11.01 -12.44 -10.87
C LEU A 158 10.69 -13.20 -9.58
N LEU A 159 11.69 -13.42 -8.71
CA LEU A 159 11.46 -14.10 -7.43
C LEU A 159 10.55 -13.27 -6.52
N GLY A 160 10.72 -11.94 -6.48
CA GLY A 160 9.83 -11.05 -5.72
C GLY A 160 8.37 -11.14 -6.19
N ALA A 161 8.13 -11.18 -7.50
CA ALA A 161 6.79 -11.37 -8.06
C ALA A 161 6.20 -12.74 -7.73
N PHE A 162 7.01 -13.80 -7.81
CA PHE A 162 6.61 -15.15 -7.42
C PHE A 162 6.23 -15.22 -5.94
N LEU A 163 7.04 -14.67 -5.05
CA LEU A 163 6.79 -14.64 -3.61
C LEU A 163 5.53 -13.82 -3.28
N ALA A 164 5.35 -12.65 -3.89
CA ALA A 164 4.16 -11.82 -3.70
C ALA A 164 2.88 -12.53 -4.14
N GLY A 165 2.87 -13.11 -5.34
CA GLY A 165 1.72 -13.85 -5.86
C GLY A 165 1.38 -15.08 -5.02
N GLY A 166 2.40 -15.87 -4.67
CA GLY A 166 2.26 -17.08 -3.86
C GLY A 166 1.75 -16.79 -2.44
N ALA A 167 2.34 -15.80 -1.77
CA ALA A 167 1.92 -15.37 -0.44
C ALA A 167 0.48 -14.84 -0.45
N LEU A 168 0.12 -13.98 -1.42
CA LEU A 168 -1.24 -13.47 -1.55
C LEU A 168 -2.26 -14.61 -1.79
N ALA A 169 -1.92 -15.58 -2.63
CA ALA A 169 -2.77 -16.75 -2.86
C ALA A 169 -2.93 -17.59 -1.59
N ALA A 170 -1.86 -17.81 -0.82
CA ALA A 170 -1.91 -18.53 0.46
C ALA A 170 -2.80 -17.82 1.49
N VAL A 171 -2.65 -16.50 1.64
CA VAL A 171 -3.47 -15.68 2.54
C VAL A 171 -4.94 -15.74 2.12
N ARG A 172 -5.26 -15.55 0.84
CA ARG A 172 -6.64 -15.64 0.34
C ARG A 172 -7.28 -17.00 0.59
N ARG A 173 -6.54 -18.08 0.35
CA ARG A 173 -7.00 -19.45 0.61
C ARG A 173 -7.36 -19.65 2.08
N ARG A 174 -6.57 -19.07 2.98
CA ARG A 174 -6.76 -19.20 4.43
C ARG A 174 -7.93 -18.38 4.96
N LEU A 175 -8.11 -17.18 4.44
CA LEU A 175 -9.30 -16.37 4.72
C LEU A 175 -10.59 -17.07 4.28
N ALA A 176 -10.59 -17.72 3.12
CA ALA A 176 -11.74 -18.48 2.66
C ALA A 176 -12.05 -19.73 3.51
N ALA A 177 -11.05 -20.25 4.23
CA ALA A 177 -11.19 -21.44 5.05
C ALA A 177 -11.51 -21.13 6.52
N ASP A 178 -11.53 -19.85 6.93
CA ASP A 178 -11.70 -19.39 8.32
C ASP A 178 -10.73 -20.08 9.31
N VAL A 179 -9.50 -20.38 8.86
CA VAL A 179 -8.46 -21.01 9.67
C VAL A 179 -7.43 -19.94 10.09
N PRO A 180 -7.36 -19.55 11.38
CA PRO A 180 -6.39 -18.57 11.83
C PRO A 180 -5.02 -19.20 12.11
N GLN A 181 -3.99 -18.42 11.76
CA GLN A 181 -2.60 -18.53 12.21
C GLN A 181 -1.77 -19.62 11.49
N ASP A 182 -0.46 -19.43 11.43
CA ASP A 182 0.56 -20.23 10.71
C ASP A 182 0.82 -19.90 9.23
N VAL A 183 0.02 -19.08 8.53
CA VAL A 183 0.27 -18.74 7.11
C VAL A 183 1.63 -18.06 6.91
N VAL A 184 2.04 -17.22 7.86
CA VAL A 184 3.32 -16.53 7.81
C VAL A 184 4.46 -17.55 7.86
N ASP A 185 4.48 -18.42 8.87
CA ASP A 185 5.56 -19.38 9.06
C ASP A 185 5.56 -20.47 7.98
N GLU A 186 4.40 -20.89 7.48
CA GLU A 186 4.30 -21.80 6.35
C GLU A 186 4.88 -21.21 5.07
N VAL A 187 4.54 -19.95 4.74
CA VAL A 187 5.10 -19.29 3.55
C VAL A 187 6.60 -19.04 3.74
N LEU A 188 7.05 -18.71 4.97
CA LEU A 188 8.47 -18.56 5.30
C LEU A 188 9.26 -19.87 5.14
N ALA A 189 8.65 -21.01 5.45
CA ALA A 189 9.26 -22.32 5.27
C ALA A 189 9.47 -22.68 3.78
N LEU A 190 8.72 -22.05 2.88
CA LEU A 190 8.89 -22.19 1.43
C LEU A 190 9.97 -21.25 0.85
N LEU A 191 10.46 -20.29 1.65
CA LEU A 191 11.50 -19.38 1.18
C LEU A 191 12.84 -20.10 0.99
N PRO A 192 13.63 -19.69 -0.01
CA PRO A 192 14.97 -20.23 -0.19
C PRO A 192 15.83 -20.15 1.06
N SER A 193 16.63 -21.18 1.32
CA SER A 193 17.50 -21.28 2.50
C SER A 193 18.65 -20.28 2.53
N TRP A 194 18.95 -19.62 1.41
CA TRP A 194 20.01 -18.60 1.33
C TRP A 194 19.56 -17.21 1.80
N LEU A 195 18.31 -17.06 2.25
CA LEU A 195 17.75 -15.79 2.75
C LEU A 195 18.02 -15.51 4.23
N ASP A 196 18.81 -16.35 4.90
CA ASP A 196 19.18 -16.16 6.31
C ASP A 196 20.04 -14.91 6.58
#